data_AF-A0A8X6VYM7-F1
#
_entry.id   AF-A0A8X6VYM7-F1
#
_cell.length_a   1.000
_cell.length_b   1.000
_cell.length_c   1.000
_cell.angle_alpha   90.00
_cell.angle_beta   90.00
_cell.angle_gamma   90.00
#
_symmetry.space_group_name_H-M   'P 1'
#
loop_
_entity.id
_entity.type
_entity.pdbx_description
1 polymer ?
#
loop_
_entity_poly.entity_id
_entity_poly.type
_entity_poly.pdbx_seq_one_letter_code
_entity_poly.pdbx_strand_id
1 'polypeptide(L)'
;MEVNKEKIWYILQFFFDKGENANQVAEIVNGIYGADTITANYVQFWFRRFRSGIFDVKEALRTDRPIIKNVDKITEIIEVDRHVSSRSIYQGAKDRP
;
A
#
# COMPACT_ATOMS: atom_id res chain seq x y z
N MET A 1 -23.28 1.40 0.14
CA MET A 1 -22.77 0.70 1.35
C MET A 1 -21.28 0.91 1.39
N GLU A 2 -20.72 1.26 2.55
CA GLU A 2 -19.26 1.39 2.67
C GLU A 2 -18.65 -0.02 2.73
N VAL A 3 -17.93 -0.38 1.68
CA VAL A 3 -17.30 -1.69 1.56
C VAL A 3 -16.04 -1.71 2.42
N ASN A 4 -16.13 -2.38 3.57
CA ASN A 4 -14.98 -2.57 4.45
C ASN A 4 -13.97 -3.55 3.81
N LYS A 5 -12.80 -3.03 3.44
CA LYS A 5 -11.72 -3.78 2.78
C LYS A 5 -11.20 -4.95 3.61
N GLU A 6 -11.15 -4.83 4.93
CA GLU A 6 -10.75 -5.93 5.81
C GLU A 6 -11.75 -7.09 5.72
N LYS A 7 -13.05 -6.80 5.69
CA LYS A 7 -14.09 -7.84 5.55
C LYS A 7 -13.94 -8.61 4.24
N ILE A 8 -13.72 -7.89 3.12
CA ILE A 8 -13.45 -8.54 1.83
C ILE A 8 -12.24 -9.45 1.93
N TRP A 9 -11.16 -8.97 2.56
CA TRP A 9 -9.94 -9.76 2.71
C TRP A 9 -10.18 -11.08 3.46
N TYR A 10 -10.89 -11.05 4.60
CA TYR A 10 -11.24 -12.28 5.34
C TYR A 10 -12.07 -13.26 4.49
N ILE A 11 -12.97 -12.74 3.64
CA ILE A 11 -13.75 -13.57 2.73
C ILE A 11 -12.87 -14.20 1.65
N LEU A 12 -11.93 -13.44 1.08
CA LEU A 12 -10.98 -13.99 0.12
C LEU A 12 -10.11 -15.07 0.75
N GLN A 13 -9.67 -14.88 1.99
CA GLN A 13 -8.91 -15.89 2.74
C GLN A 13 -9.72 -17.17 2.93
N PHE A 14 -10.98 -17.05 3.38
CA PHE A 14 -11.87 -18.19 3.55
C PHE A 14 -12.04 -19.00 2.25
N PHE A 15 -12.23 -18.34 1.11
CA PHE A 15 -12.37 -19.02 -0.16
C PHE A 15 -11.07 -19.60 -0.70
N PHE A 16 -9.93 -18.95 -0.39
CA PHE A 16 -8.62 -19.51 -0.67
C PHE A 16 -8.40 -20.83 0.07
N ASP A 17 -8.73 -20.87 1.36
CA ASP A 17 -8.60 -22.07 2.20
C ASP A 17 -9.51 -23.23 1.73
N LYS A 18 -10.63 -22.90 1.07
CA LYS A 18 -11.50 -23.87 0.41
C LYS A 18 -11.02 -24.32 -0.97
N GLY A 19 -10.00 -23.67 -1.53
CA GLY A 19 -9.48 -23.99 -2.86
C GLY A 19 -10.37 -23.51 -4.02
N GLU A 20 -11.22 -22.51 -3.80
CA GLU A 20 -12.11 -21.98 -4.83
C GLU A 20 -11.34 -21.26 -5.95
N ASN A 21 -11.98 -21.12 -7.13
CA ASN A 21 -11.39 -20.36 -8.23
C ASN A 21 -11.56 -18.85 -8.04
N ALA A 22 -10.53 -18.07 -8.36
CA ALA A 22 -10.55 -16.62 -8.21
C ALA A 22 -11.68 -15.91 -8.99
N ASN A 23 -12.06 -16.42 -10.17
CA ASN A 23 -13.15 -15.84 -10.96
C ASN A 23 -14.50 -16.06 -10.27
N GLN A 24 -14.75 -17.28 -9.78
CA GLN A 24 -15.97 -17.61 -9.03
C GLN A 24 -16.08 -16.78 -7.75
N VAL A 25 -14.98 -16.61 -7.04
CA VAL A 25 -14.94 -15.79 -5.83
C VAL A 25 -15.25 -14.32 -6.13
N ALA A 26 -14.76 -13.77 -7.24
CA ALA A 26 -15.10 -12.41 -7.65
C ALA A 26 -16.60 -12.25 -7.94
N GLU A 27 -17.21 -13.22 -8.62
CA GLU A 27 -18.66 -13.24 -8.88
C GLU A 27 -19.47 -13.32 -7.58
N ILE A 28 -19.09 -14.20 -6.65
CA ILE A 28 -19.76 -14.36 -5.35
C ILE A 28 -19.67 -13.07 -4.53
N VAL A 29 -18.47 -12.48 -4.42
CA VAL A 29 -18.28 -11.25 -3.64
C VAL A 29 -19.06 -10.09 -4.27
N ASN A 30 -19.06 -9.95 -5.59
CA ASN A 30 -19.84 -8.93 -6.28
C ASN A 30 -21.36 -9.18 -6.12
N GLY A 31 -21.80 -10.43 -6.06
CA GLY A 31 -23.19 -10.77 -5.76
C GLY A 31 -23.64 -10.36 -4.34
N ILE A 32 -22.72 -10.41 -3.36
CA ILE A 32 -23.01 -10.08 -1.95
C ILE A 32 -22.90 -8.57 -1.68
N TYR A 33 -21.84 -7.93 -2.18
CA TYR A 33 -21.50 -6.55 -1.82
C TYR A 33 -21.89 -5.50 -2.86
N GLY A 34 -22.32 -5.95 -4.04
CA GLY A 34 -22.69 -5.11 -5.17
C GLY A 34 -21.79 -5.35 -6.38
N ALA A 35 -22.34 -5.10 -7.57
CA ALA A 35 -21.60 -5.21 -8.81
C ALA A 35 -20.29 -4.40 -8.75
N ASP A 36 -19.25 -4.95 -9.38
CA ASP A 36 -17.92 -4.32 -9.49
C ASP A 36 -17.21 -3.99 -8.16
N THR A 37 -17.61 -4.64 -7.06
CA THR A 37 -16.93 -4.49 -5.76
C THR A 37 -15.45 -4.93 -5.83
N ILE A 38 -15.18 -6.07 -6.45
CA ILE A 38 -13.83 -6.58 -6.71
C ILE A 38 -13.70 -7.17 -8.12
N THR A 39 -12.47 -7.17 -8.63
CA THR A 39 -12.13 -7.81 -9.90
C THR A 39 -11.48 -9.17 -9.67
N ALA A 40 -11.59 -10.08 -10.64
CA ALA A 40 -10.88 -11.35 -10.59
C ALA A 40 -9.36 -11.18 -10.42
N ASN A 41 -8.77 -10.16 -11.05
CA ASN A 41 -7.36 -9.83 -10.89
C ASN A 41 -6.98 -9.48 -9.45
N TYR A 42 -7.87 -8.77 -8.73
CA TYR A 42 -7.68 -8.46 -7.31
C TYR A 42 -7.69 -9.73 -6.46
N VAL A 43 -8.61 -10.67 -6.72
CA VAL A 43 -8.65 -11.97 -6.03
C VAL A 43 -7.38 -12.77 -6.31
N GLN A 44 -6.97 -12.85 -7.58
CA GLN A 44 -5.73 -13.56 -7.96
C GLN A 44 -4.49 -12.97 -7.30
N PHE A 45 -4.40 -11.64 -7.21
CA PHE A 45 -3.32 -10.95 -6.51
C PHE A 45 -3.24 -11.42 -5.06
N TRP A 46 -4.35 -11.43 -4.33
CA TRP A 46 -4.39 -11.90 -2.95
C TRP A 46 -4.10 -13.39 -2.82
N PHE A 47 -4.64 -14.22 -3.70
CA PHE A 47 -4.35 -15.66 -3.68
C PHE A 47 -2.87 -15.97 -3.88
N ARG A 48 -2.15 -15.17 -4.69
CA ARG A 48 -0.69 -15.28 -4.78
C ARG A 48 -0.01 -14.91 -3.46
N ARG A 49 -0.49 -13.90 -2.74
CA ARG A 49 0.04 -13.52 -1.42
C ARG A 49 -0.21 -14.59 -0.37
N PHE A 50 -1.40 -15.18 -0.34
CA PHE A 50 -1.75 -16.27 0.57
C PHE A 50 -0.89 -17.51 0.37
N ARG A 51 -0.59 -17.86 -0.89
CA ARG A 51 0.38 -18.93 -1.21
C ARG A 51 1.78 -18.63 -0.69
N SER A 52 2.16 -17.37 -0.58
CA SER A 52 3.43 -16.92 -0.02
C SER A 52 3.39 -16.70 1.50
N GLY A 53 2.28 -17.04 2.17
CA GLY A 53 2.11 -16.87 3.62
C GLY A 53 1.92 -15.42 4.08
N ILE A 54 1.58 -14.49 3.17
CA ILE A 54 1.36 -13.08 3.49
C ILE A 54 -0.14 -12.87 3.72
N PHE A 55 -0.51 -12.74 4.99
CA PHE A 55 -1.90 -12.59 5.44
C PHE A 55 -2.22 -11.21 6.04
N ASP A 56 -1.26 -10.31 6.15
CA ASP A 56 -1.53 -9.00 6.76
C ASP A 56 -2.17 -8.03 5.75
N VAL A 57 -3.38 -7.54 6.09
CA VAL A 57 -4.06 -6.44 5.39
C VAL A 57 -3.36 -5.10 5.61
N LYS A 58 -2.60 -4.99 6.70
CA LYS A 58 -1.98 -3.73 7.17
C LYS A 58 -0.87 -3.18 6.28
N GLU A 59 -0.53 -3.87 5.20
CA GLU A 59 0.56 -3.51 4.31
C GLU A 59 0.16 -2.49 3.22
N ALA A 60 -0.25 -1.29 3.64
CA ALA A 60 -0.29 -0.14 2.72
C ALA A 60 0.05 1.21 3.38
N LEU A 61 0.75 1.22 4.52
CA LEU A 61 1.60 2.36 4.85
C LEU A 61 3.03 1.88 4.84
N ARG A 62 3.67 2.02 3.67
CA ARG A 62 5.12 2.03 3.55
C ARG A 62 5.68 3.25 4.30
N THR A 63 5.66 3.21 5.62
CA THR A 63 6.40 4.13 6.49
C THR A 63 7.73 3.54 6.94
N ASP A 64 8.18 2.44 6.33
CA ASP A 64 9.52 1.90 6.55
C ASP A 64 10.61 2.70 5.84
N ARG A 65 10.23 3.58 4.90
CA ARG A 65 11.13 4.64 4.49
C ARG A 65 10.97 5.75 5.53
N PRO A 66 11.97 6.02 6.40
CA PRO A 66 11.94 7.24 7.17
C PRO A 66 11.79 8.39 6.16
N ILE A 67 10.64 9.08 6.21
CA ILE A 67 10.51 10.39 5.58
C ILE A 67 11.57 11.22 6.30
N ILE A 68 12.61 11.56 5.53
CA ILE A 68 13.91 12.03 6.01
C ILE A 68 13.73 13.10 7.09
N LYS A 69 14.29 12.85 8.29
CA LYS A 69 14.26 13.68 9.51
C LYS A 69 14.90 15.09 9.37
N ASN A 70 15.19 15.56 8.17
CA ASN A 70 15.95 16.79 7.92
C ASN A 70 15.13 17.84 7.16
N VAL A 71 13.79 17.83 7.28
CA VAL A 71 12.92 18.84 6.65
C VAL A 71 13.34 20.24 7.11
N ASP A 72 13.60 20.43 8.41
CA ASP A 72 14.04 21.71 8.96
C ASP A 72 15.34 22.21 8.33
N LYS A 73 16.31 21.31 8.09
CA LYS A 73 17.59 21.64 7.44
C LYS A 73 17.41 22.00 5.97
N ILE A 74 16.49 21.33 5.28
CA ILE A 74 16.17 21.66 3.88
C ILE A 74 15.50 23.04 3.81
N THR A 75 14.59 23.34 4.74
CA THR A 75 13.93 24.65 4.83
C THR A 75 14.94 25.76 5.10
N GLU A 76 15.88 25.57 6.03
CA GLU A 76 16.93 26.55 6.35
C GLU A 76 17.81 26.86 5.12
N ILE A 77 18.23 25.86 4.35
CA ILE A 77 19.04 26.06 3.14
C ILE A 77 18.26 26.85 2.06
N ILE A 78 16.96 26.57 1.90
CA ILE A 78 16.11 27.25 0.91
C ILE A 78 15.78 28.69 1.34
N GLU A 79 15.66 28.94 2.65
CA GLU A 79 15.44 30.29 3.19
C GLU A 79 16.68 31.19 3.02
N VAL A 80 17.88 30.62 3.16
CA VAL A 80 19.15 31.35 2.95
C VAL A 80 19.39 31.62 1.45
N ASP A 81 19.11 30.66 0.58
CA ASP A 81 19.19 30.85 -0.86
C ASP A 81 18.10 30.03 -1.59
N ARG A 82 17.17 30.73 -2.24
CA ARG A 82 16.05 30.11 -2.95
C ARG A 82 16.46 29.49 -4.30
N HIS A 83 17.64 29.81 -4.82
CA HIS A 83 18.14 29.32 -6.11
C HIS A 83 19.07 28.09 -5.98
N VAL A 84 19.13 27.47 -4.81
CA VAL A 84 19.94 26.28 -4.55
C VAL A 84 19.49 25.08 -5.39
N SER A 85 20.48 24.37 -5.96
CA SER A 85 20.22 23.13 -6.68
C SER A 85 19.90 21.98 -5.71
N SER A 86 19.13 20.99 -6.16
CA SER A 86 18.81 19.81 -5.34
C SER A 86 20.06 19.04 -4.87
N ARG A 87 21.15 19.08 -5.66
CA ARG A 87 22.44 18.48 -5.27
C ARG A 87 23.08 19.24 -4.11
N SER A 88 23.04 20.58 -4.15
CA SER A 88 23.56 21.45 -3.10
C SER A 88 22.79 21.29 -1.80
N ILE A 89 21.45 21.19 -1.88
CA ILE A 89 20.59 20.88 -0.72
C ILE A 89 20.98 19.53 -0.10
N TYR A 90 21.16 18.50 -0.94
CA TYR A 90 21.54 17.17 -0.46
C TYR A 90 22.90 17.16 0.25
N GLN A 91 23.90 17.88 -0.29
CA GLN A 91 25.21 18.02 0.32
C GLN A 91 25.15 18.82 1.63
N GLY A 92 24.47 19.97 1.63
CA GLY A 92 24.31 20.81 2.83
C GLY A 92 23.51 20.13 3.95
N ALA A 93 22.51 19.30 3.62
CA ALA A 93 21.73 18.55 4.60
C ALA A 93 22.46 17.31 5.17
N LYS A 94 23.55 16.86 4.52
CA LYS A 94 24.37 15.71 4.92
C LYS A 94 25.56 16.11 5.80
N ASP A 95 26.13 17.29 5.57
CA ASP A 95 27.37 17.73 6.22
C ASP A 95 27.12 18.79 7.30
N ARG A 96 26.89 18.34 8.54
CA ARG A 96 27.38 19.02 9.75
C ARG A 96 27.31 18.07 10.96
N PRO A 97 28.39 17.87 11.73
CA PRO A 97 28.33 17.19 13.03
C PRO A 97 27.41 17.94 14.01
#